data_AF-A0ABD4KT85-F1
#
_entry.id   AF-A0ABD4KT85-F1
#
_cell.length_a   1.000
_cell.length_b   1.000
_cell.length_c   1.000
_cell.angle_alpha   90.00
_cell.angle_beta   90.00
_cell.angle_gamma   90.00
#
_symmetry.space_group_name_H-M   'P 1'
#
loop_
_entity.id
_entity.type
_entity.pdbx_description
1 polymer ?
#
loop_
_entity_poly.entity_id
_entity_poly.type
_entity_poly.pdbx_seq_one_letter_code
_entity_poly.pdbx_strand_id
1 'polypeptide(L)'
;MINQWVTQQSGSVYWLVGYKTIKHAMLENGGMSFENMAVLFHGDTFSSVMGLSPWLVPVSGKVLNLPVEILQQGLFLTSSTRTEVMLDHLQSLLIASLDGEEVMF
;
A
#
# COMPACT_ATOMS: atom_id res chain seq x y z
N MET A 1 7.17 -11.24 -14.34
CA MET A 1 8.10 -11.25 -13.18
C MET A 1 7.39 -10.93 -11.86
N ILE A 2 6.66 -9.81 -11.74
CA ILE A 2 5.93 -9.45 -10.51
C ILE A 2 4.96 -10.56 -10.07
N ASN A 3 4.07 -11.03 -10.95
CA ASN A 3 3.11 -12.08 -10.60
C ASN A 3 3.78 -13.36 -10.09
N GLN A 4 4.88 -13.77 -10.73
CA GLN A 4 5.66 -14.92 -10.30
C GLN A 4 6.25 -14.72 -8.90
N TRP A 5 6.87 -13.56 -8.65
CA TRP A 5 7.39 -13.23 -7.32
C TRP A 5 6.29 -13.24 -6.25
N VAL A 6 5.13 -12.63 -6.53
CA VAL A 6 3.98 -12.62 -5.60
C VAL A 6 3.53 -14.04 -5.27
N THR A 7 3.39 -14.91 -6.27
CA THR A 7 2.94 -16.30 -6.05
C THR A 7 3.93 -17.18 -5.30
N GLN A 8 5.20 -16.77 -5.22
CA GLN A 8 6.25 -17.50 -4.50
C GLN A 8 6.32 -17.13 -3.01
N GLN A 9 5.60 -16.08 -2.57
CA GLN A 9 5.62 -15.66 -1.17
C GLN A 9 4.76 -16.58 -0.32
N SER A 10 5.25 -16.92 0.88
CA SER A 10 4.50 -17.70 1.87
C SER A 10 3.62 -16.84 2.79
N GLY A 11 3.88 -15.53 2.84
CA GLY A 11 3.14 -14.56 3.64
C GLY A 11 2.11 -13.75 2.82
N SER A 12 1.40 -12.86 3.51
CA SER A 12 0.55 -11.88 2.85
C SER A 12 1.41 -10.91 2.06
N VAL A 13 0.96 -10.55 0.86
CA VAL A 13 1.64 -9.60 -0.02
C VAL A 13 0.80 -8.33 -0.12
N TYR A 14 1.47 -7.20 -0.01
CA TYR A 14 0.88 -5.87 -0.09
C TYR A 14 1.53 -5.08 -1.21
N TRP A 15 0.75 -4.23 -1.85
CA TRP A 15 1.19 -3.26 -2.83
C TRP A 15 1.03 -1.86 -2.22
N LEU A 16 2.16 -1.22 -1.95
CA LEU A 16 2.26 0.12 -1.39
C LEU A 16 2.40 1.13 -2.52
N VAL A 17 1.46 2.07 -2.62
CA VAL A 17 1.37 3.00 -3.75
C VAL A 17 0.99 4.41 -3.36
N GLY A 18 1.46 5.39 -4.14
CA GLY A 18 1.01 6.77 -4.00
C GLY A 18 -0.41 7.01 -4.50
N TYR A 19 -1.00 8.13 -4.06
CA TYR A 19 -2.36 8.54 -4.39
C TYR A 19 -2.70 8.57 -5.90
N LYS A 20 -1.78 9.06 -6.75
CA LYS A 20 -2.02 9.12 -8.20
C LYS A 20 -2.13 7.73 -8.81
N THR A 21 -1.23 6.83 -8.41
CA THR A 21 -1.17 5.46 -8.92
C THR A 21 -2.39 4.66 -8.48
N ILE A 22 -2.83 4.78 -7.22
CA ILE A 22 -4.01 4.05 -6.77
C ILE A 22 -5.29 4.53 -7.46
N LYS A 23 -5.43 5.83 -7.73
CA LYS A 23 -6.56 6.36 -8.50
C LYS A 23 -6.57 5.82 -9.93
N HIS A 24 -5.41 5.76 -10.58
CA HIS A 24 -5.28 5.17 -11.91
C HIS A 24 -5.63 3.67 -11.88
N ALA A 25 -5.11 2.92 -10.90
CA ALA A 25 -5.40 1.51 -10.74
C ALA A 25 -6.89 1.21 -10.52
N MET A 26 -7.60 2.05 -9.76
CA MET A 26 -9.06 1.93 -9.60
C MET A 26 -9.81 2.13 -10.92
N LEU A 27 -9.39 3.08 -11.75
CA LEU A 27 -9.99 3.30 -13.07
C LEU A 27 -9.80 2.08 -13.97
N GLU A 28 -8.59 1.51 -14.01
CA GLU A 28 -8.31 0.26 -14.73
C GLU A 28 -9.07 -0.94 -14.17
N ASN A 29 -9.39 -0.93 -12.87
CA ASN A 29 -10.24 -1.93 -12.21
C ASN A 29 -11.75 -1.61 -12.36
N GLY A 30 -12.16 -0.95 -13.44
CA GLY A 30 -13.56 -0.64 -13.72
C GLY A 30 -14.19 0.37 -12.76
N GLY A 31 -13.38 1.25 -12.15
CA GLY A 31 -13.80 2.23 -11.16
C GLY A 31 -14.01 1.67 -9.75
N MET A 32 -13.69 0.40 -9.50
CA MET A 32 -13.89 -0.27 -8.21
C MET A 32 -12.65 -0.15 -7.31
N SER A 33 -12.89 -0.01 -6.00
CA SER A 33 -11.85 -0.13 -4.99
C SER A 33 -11.34 -1.57 -4.85
N PHE A 34 -10.15 -1.69 -4.27
CA PHE A 34 -9.59 -2.98 -3.89
C PHE A 34 -10.04 -3.34 -2.47
N GLU A 35 -10.22 -4.63 -2.21
CA GLU A 35 -10.67 -5.11 -0.91
C GLU A 35 -9.62 -4.86 0.17
N ASN A 36 -10.08 -4.37 1.33
CA ASN A 36 -9.24 -4.11 2.51
C ASN A 36 -8.04 -3.18 2.26
N MET A 37 -8.12 -2.30 1.25
CA MET A 37 -7.13 -1.25 1.07
C MET A 37 -7.26 -0.18 2.16
N ALA A 38 -6.12 0.34 2.61
CA ALA A 38 -6.06 1.37 3.65
C ALA A 38 -5.13 2.50 3.24
N VAL A 39 -5.48 3.73 3.60
CA VAL A 39 -4.59 4.88 3.49
C VAL A 39 -3.69 4.92 4.73
N LEU A 40 -2.40 5.22 4.55
CA LEU A 40 -1.44 5.23 5.65
C LEU A 40 -1.65 6.41 6.60
N PHE A 41 -1.85 7.63 6.08
CA PHE A 41 -2.19 8.78 6.91
C PHE A 41 -3.66 9.14 6.76
N HIS A 42 -4.37 9.18 7.88
CA HIS A 42 -5.77 9.59 7.97
C HIS A 42 -6.06 10.32 9.27
N GLY A 43 -7.18 11.01 9.32
CA GLY A 43 -7.62 11.78 10.49
C GLY A 43 -7.23 13.26 10.42
N ASP A 44 -7.70 14.02 11.40
CA ASP A 44 -7.69 15.49 11.38
C ASP A 44 -6.27 16.06 11.28
N THR A 45 -5.30 15.43 11.96
CA THR A 45 -3.88 15.80 11.93
C THR A 45 -3.31 15.81 10.51
N PHE A 46 -3.79 14.94 9.62
CA PHE A 46 -3.29 14.78 8.25
C PHE A 46 -4.23 15.33 7.18
N SER A 47 -5.29 16.03 7.57
CA SER A 47 -6.35 16.52 6.67
C SER A 47 -5.81 17.28 5.44
N SER A 48 -4.74 18.07 5.62
CA SER A 48 -4.10 18.86 4.56
C SER A 48 -3.26 18.03 3.58
N VAL A 49 -2.80 16.84 3.97
CA VAL A 49 -1.88 15.98 3.19
C VAL A 49 -2.47 14.60 2.87
N MET A 50 -3.69 14.31 3.32
CA MET A 50 -4.35 13.03 3.09
C MET A 50 -4.47 12.69 1.60
N GLY A 51 -4.68 13.71 0.76
CA GLY A 51 -4.69 13.57 -0.71
C GLY A 51 -3.35 13.21 -1.34
N LEU A 52 -2.26 13.17 -0.57
CA LEU A 52 -0.92 12.76 -0.98
C LEU A 52 -0.50 11.45 -0.32
N SER A 53 -1.33 10.92 0.56
CA SER A 53 -0.96 9.79 1.41
C SER A 53 -0.86 8.50 0.61
N PRO A 54 0.16 7.68 0.88
CA PRO A 54 0.26 6.37 0.27
C PRO A 54 -0.85 5.43 0.77
N TRP A 55 -1.11 4.41 -0.02
CA TRP A 55 -2.11 3.39 0.21
C TRP A 55 -1.45 2.03 0.28
N LEU A 56 -1.85 1.25 1.27
CA LEU A 56 -1.50 -0.15 1.41
C LEU A 56 -2.65 -0.98 0.84
N VAL A 57 -2.39 -1.74 -0.23
CA VAL A 57 -3.38 -2.56 -0.92
C VAL A 57 -3.01 -4.04 -0.76
N PRO A 58 -3.82 -4.86 -0.08
CA PRO A 58 -3.62 -6.31 -0.08
C PRO A 58 -3.68 -6.87 -1.51
N VAL A 59 -2.66 -7.62 -1.91
CA VAL A 59 -2.59 -8.16 -3.26
C VAL A 59 -3.60 -9.28 -3.41
N SER A 60 -4.52 -9.10 -4.37
CA SER A 60 -5.54 -10.07 -4.77
C SER A 60 -5.46 -10.32 -6.28
N GLY A 61 -6.26 -11.25 -6.81
CA GLY A 61 -6.37 -11.48 -8.25
C GLY A 61 -6.70 -10.21 -9.04
N LYS A 62 -7.53 -9.30 -8.48
CA LYS A 62 -7.85 -8.01 -9.10
C LYS A 62 -6.61 -7.12 -9.26
N VAL A 63 -5.74 -7.08 -8.25
CA VAL A 63 -4.48 -6.34 -8.31
C VAL A 63 -3.57 -6.96 -9.37
N LEU A 64 -3.42 -8.29 -9.38
CA LEU A 64 -2.53 -8.98 -10.33
C LEU A 64 -2.99 -8.91 -11.80
N ASN A 65 -4.25 -8.54 -12.04
CA ASN A 65 -4.81 -8.32 -13.37
C ASN A 65 -4.57 -6.90 -13.90
N LEU A 66 -4.02 -5.98 -13.10
CA LEU A 66 -3.67 -4.65 -13.55
C LEU A 66 -2.55 -4.68 -14.60
N PRO A 67 -2.48 -3.68 -15.50
CA PRO A 67 -1.34 -3.49 -16.39
C PRO A 67 -0.02 -3.46 -15.62
N VAL A 68 1.02 -4.10 -16.16
CA VAL A 68 2.32 -4.23 -15.49
C VAL A 68 2.98 -2.87 -15.23
N GLU A 69 2.72 -1.90 -16.13
CA GLU A 69 3.21 -0.53 -16.05
C GLU A 69 2.63 0.21 -14.84
N ILE A 70 1.43 -0.18 -14.38
CA ILE A 70 0.82 0.35 -13.16
C ILE A 70 1.44 -0.35 -11.95
N LEU A 71 1.53 -1.69 -11.97
CA LEU A 71 2.11 -2.46 -10.86
C LEU A 71 3.54 -2.00 -10.51
N GLN A 72 4.33 -1.61 -11.50
CA GLN A 72 5.70 -1.11 -11.34
C GLN A 72 5.81 0.27 -10.68
N GLN A 73 4.72 1.02 -10.53
CA GLN A 73 4.70 2.34 -9.88
C GLN A 73 4.53 2.26 -8.35
N GLY A 74 4.56 1.06 -7.79
CA GLY A 74 4.48 0.82 -6.35
C GLY A 74 5.55 -0.13 -5.86
N LEU A 75 5.55 -0.34 -4.54
CA LEU A 75 6.43 -1.28 -3.86
C LEU A 75 5.63 -2.50 -3.41
N PHE A 76 6.18 -3.69 -3.64
CA PHE A 76 5.61 -4.91 -3.09
C PHE A 76 6.28 -5.25 -1.78
N LEU A 77 5.48 -5.49 -0.76
CA LEU A 77 5.90 -5.87 0.58
C LEU A 77 5.34 -7.24 0.89
N THR A 78 6.10 -8.08 1.59
CA THR A 78 5.59 -9.33 2.15
C THR A 78 5.67 -9.25 3.67
N SER A 79 4.65 -9.79 4.34
CA SER A 79 4.64 -9.92 5.78
C SER A 79 4.04 -11.26 6.20
N SER A 80 4.57 -11.82 7.28
CA SER A 80 3.96 -12.95 8.00
C SER A 80 2.92 -12.49 9.02
N THR A 81 2.78 -11.18 9.26
CA THR A 81 1.80 -10.60 10.19
C THR A 81 0.51 -10.22 9.48
N ARG A 82 -0.53 -9.93 10.26
CA ARG A 82 -1.83 -9.48 9.72
C ARG A 82 -1.74 -8.06 9.16
N THR A 83 -2.67 -7.73 8.27
CA THR A 83 -2.75 -6.41 7.62
C THR A 83 -2.82 -5.27 8.61
N GLU A 84 -3.57 -5.42 9.72
CA GLU A 84 -3.67 -4.36 10.73
C GLU A 84 -2.31 -4.08 11.36
N VAL A 85 -1.57 -5.13 11.72
CA VAL A 85 -0.24 -5.01 12.33
C VAL A 85 0.76 -4.40 11.35
N MET A 86 0.68 -4.75 10.06
CA MET A 86 1.52 -4.14 9.03
C MET A 86 1.22 -2.66 8.85
N LEU A 87 -0.06 -2.28 8.85
CA LEU A 87 -0.50 -0.89 8.75
C LEU A 87 -0.04 -0.08 9.96
N ASP A 88 -0.27 -0.59 11.18
CA ASP A 88 0.17 0.04 12.42
C ASP A 88 1.69 0.25 12.45
N HIS A 89 2.44 -0.76 12.00
CA HIS A 89 3.90 -0.67 11.92
C HIS A 89 4.35 0.42 10.96
N LEU A 90 3.81 0.45 9.73
CA LEU A 90 4.14 1.49 8.76
C LEU A 90 3.76 2.88 9.26
N GLN A 91 2.60 3.03 9.91
CA GLN A 91 2.17 4.29 10.50
C GLN A 91 3.11 4.74 11.62
N SER A 92 3.55 3.83 12.49
CA SER A 92 4.49 4.16 13.57
C SER A 92 5.83 4.68 13.03
N LEU A 93 6.36 4.08 11.96
CA LEU A 93 7.59 4.51 11.31
C LEU A 93 7.47 5.93 10.76
N LEU A 94 6.31 6.21 10.17
CA LEU A 94 6.04 7.50 9.56
C LEU A 94 5.81 8.61 10.59
N ILE A 95 5.13 8.31 11.70
CA ILE A 95 4.93 9.26 12.81
C ILE A 95 6.27 9.57 13.47
N ALA A 96 7.07 8.56 13.79
CA ALA A 96 8.40 8.77 14.36
C ALA A 96 9.27 9.63 13.44
N SER A 97 9.25 9.38 12.12
CA SER A 97 9.96 10.23 11.15
C SER A 97 9.40 11.66 11.09
N LEU A 98 8.10 11.86 11.27
CA LEU A 98 7.46 13.18 11.31
C LEU A 98 7.89 13.96 12.55
N ASP A 99 7.99 13.28 13.70
CA ASP A 99 8.42 13.83 14.97
C ASP A 99 9.95 14.05 15.04
N GLY A 100 10.68 13.66 14.00
CA GLY A 100 12.13 13.83 13.89
C GLY A 100 12.92 12.77 14.65
N GLU A 101 12.29 11.65 15.01
CA GLU A 101 12.94 10.53 15.66
C GLU A 101 13.69 9.65 14.65
N GLU A 102 14.91 9.23 15.00
CA GLU A 102 15.63 8.20 14.24
C GLU A 102 15.05 6.83 14.59
N VAL A 103 14.35 6.20 13.64
CA VAL A 103 13.91 4.81 13.81
C VAL A 103 15.02 3.87 13.35
N MET A 104 15.56 3.08 14.29
CA MET A 104 16.48 1.99 13.95
C MET A 104 15.69 0.75 13.56
N PHE A 105 16.00 0.22 12.37
CA PHE A 105 15.36 -0.95 11.76
C PHE A 105 16.07 -2.25 12.13
#